data_AF-A0AAC9RP24-F1
#
_entry.id   AF-A0AAC9RP24-F1
#
_cell.length_a   1.000
_cell.length_b   1.000
_cell.length_c   1.000
_cell.angle_alpha   90.00
_cell.angle_beta   90.00
_cell.angle_gamma   90.00
#
_symmetry.space_group_name_H-M   'P 1'
#
loop_
_entity.id
_entity.type
_entity.pdbx_description
1 polymer ?
#
loop_
_entity_poly.entity_id
_entity_poly.type
_entity_poly.pdbx_seq_one_letter_code
_entity_poly.pdbx_strand_id
1 'polypeptide(L)'
;MRYAVGISFAILILLTGAWLIIFNRKQPIISFFPNHARTNVLIGQSFLILSLIYLIIVLLLPIQISGMLLLYVGLSVLDLIIVYILLKVAVIK
;
A
#
# COMPACT_ATOMS: atom_id res chain seq x y z
N MET A 1 -17.35 -0.98 17.34
CA MET A 1 -17.29 0.03 16.26
C MET A 1 -15.86 0.38 15.83
N ARG A 2 -14.94 0.71 16.74
CA ARG A 2 -13.55 1.11 16.39
C ARG A 2 -12.76 0.08 15.56
N TYR A 3 -12.83 -1.20 15.92
CA TYR A 3 -12.17 -2.28 15.16
C TYR A 3 -12.76 -2.45 13.76
N ALA A 4 -14.08 -2.28 13.58
CA ALA A 4 -14.70 -2.37 12.26
C ALA A 4 -14.16 -1.29 11.32
N VAL A 5 -13.96 -0.06 11.80
CA VAL A 5 -13.36 1.03 11.02
C VAL A 5 -11.92 0.71 10.65
N GLY A 6 -11.12 0.23 11.60
CA GLY A 6 -9.73 -0.18 11.33
C GLY A 6 -9.64 -1.33 10.31
N ILE A 7 -10.49 -2.36 10.43
CA ILE A 7 -10.58 -3.46 9.46
C ILE A 7 -11.01 -2.93 8.08
N SER A 8 -11.93 -1.97 8.02
CA SER A 8 -12.36 -1.34 6.75
C SER A 8 -11.19 -0.67 6.04
N PHE A 9 -10.34 0.05 6.78
CA PHE A 9 -9.12 0.62 6.20
C PHE A 9 -8.14 -0.45 5.73
N ALA A 10 -7.95 -1.54 6.47
CA ALA A 10 -7.10 -2.66 6.03
C ALA A 10 -7.60 -3.26 4.71
N ILE A 11 -8.91 -3.46 4.58
CA ILE A 11 -9.55 -3.94 3.34
C ILE A 11 -9.31 -2.95 2.20
N LEU A 12 -9.41 -1.64 2.44
CA LEU A 12 -9.13 -0.62 1.43
C LEU A 12 -7.67 -0.67 0.94
N ILE A 13 -6.69 -0.82 1.85
CA ILE A 13 -5.28 -1.01 1.45
C ILE A 13 -5.14 -2.26 0.58
N LEU A 14 -5.74 -3.37 1.02
CA LEU A 14 -5.68 -4.65 0.32
C LEU A 14 -6.30 -4.58 -1.07
N LEU A 15 -7.47 -3.97 -1.20
CA LEU A 15 -8.14 -3.73 -2.48
C LEU A 15 -7.30 -2.85 -3.40
N THR A 16 -6.64 -1.82 -2.85
CA THR A 16 -5.73 -0.95 -3.62
C THR A 16 -4.54 -1.74 -4.17
N GLY A 17 -3.91 -2.58 -3.34
CA GLY A 17 -2.82 -3.45 -3.77
C GLY A 17 -3.24 -4.46 -4.83
N ALA A 18 -4.38 -5.14 -4.62
CA ALA A 18 -4.95 -6.08 -5.58
C ALA A 18 -5.32 -5.41 -6.90
N TRP A 19 -5.89 -4.21 -6.84
CA TRP A 19 -6.24 -3.40 -8.01
C TRP A 19 -5.00 -3.06 -8.83
N LEU A 20 -3.93 -2.61 -8.18
CA LEU A 20 -2.66 -2.30 -8.86
C LEU A 20 -2.09 -3.51 -9.60
N ILE A 21 -2.20 -4.73 -9.04
CA ILE A 21 -1.72 -5.95 -9.69
C ILE A 21 -2.62 -6.35 -10.87
N ILE A 22 -3.95 -6.32 -10.68
CA ILE A 22 -4.92 -6.79 -11.68
C ILE A 22 -5.01 -5.83 -12.85
N PHE A 23 -5.12 -4.53 -12.60
CA PHE A 23 -5.27 -3.51 -13.65
C PHE A 23 -3.97 -3.22 -14.40
N ASN A 24 -2.82 -3.58 -13.83
CA ASN A 24 -1.54 -3.55 -14.55
C ASN A 24 -1.57 -4.33 -15.88
N ARG A 25 -2.39 -5.38 -15.98
CA ARG A 25 -2.54 -6.15 -17.23
C ARG A 25 -3.21 -5.38 -18.36
N LYS A 26 -4.02 -4.36 -18.07
CA LYS A 26 -4.82 -3.64 -19.07
C LYS A 26 -4.29 -2.24 -19.35
N GLN A 27 -3.98 -1.48 -18.29
CA GLN A 27 -3.37 -0.16 -18.39
C GLN A 27 -2.55 0.10 -17.11
N PRO A 28 -1.24 0.38 -17.23
CA PRO A 28 -0.45 0.69 -16.06
C PRO A 28 -0.90 2.02 -15.46
N ILE A 29 -1.39 1.97 -14.23
CA ILE A 29 -1.91 3.15 -13.50
C ILE A 29 -0.79 4.16 -13.23
N ILE A 30 0.43 3.67 -12.97
CA ILE A 30 1.61 4.51 -12.74
C ILE A 30 2.45 4.54 -14.02
N SER A 31 2.16 5.53 -14.87
CA SER A 31 2.83 5.78 -16.14
C SER A 31 4.13 6.59 -16.02
N PHE A 32 4.62 6.85 -14.79
CA PHE A 32 5.82 7.67 -14.57
C PHE A 32 7.15 6.90 -14.62
N PHE A 33 7.14 5.56 -14.58
CA PHE A 33 8.37 4.74 -14.50
C PHE A 33 8.64 3.93 -15.76
N PRO A 34 9.86 3.94 -16.34
CA PRO A 34 10.16 3.30 -17.63
C PRO A 34 9.79 1.80 -17.74
N ASN A 35 9.67 1.10 -16.62
CA ASN A 35 9.15 -0.27 -16.56
C ASN A 35 7.81 -0.34 -15.78
N HIS A 36 6.78 0.30 -16.33
CA HIS A 36 5.47 0.52 -15.70
C HIS A 36 4.83 -0.78 -15.19
N ALA A 37 4.94 -1.85 -15.97
CA ALA A 37 4.34 -3.13 -15.65
C ALA A 37 4.96 -3.78 -14.40
N ARG A 38 6.30 -3.77 -14.31
CA ARG A 38 7.02 -4.31 -13.16
C ARG A 38 6.82 -3.44 -11.91
N THR A 39 6.75 -2.13 -12.11
CA THR A 39 6.59 -1.15 -11.04
C THR A 39 5.23 -1.27 -10.34
N ASN A 40 4.14 -1.38 -11.09
CA ASN A 40 2.80 -1.54 -10.50
C ASN A 40 2.64 -2.86 -9.73
N VAL A 41 3.26 -3.94 -10.21
CA VAL A 41 3.24 -5.24 -9.50
C VAL A 41 3.99 -5.14 -8.18
N LEU A 42 5.17 -4.51 -8.17
CA LEU A 42 5.94 -4.30 -6.95
C LEU A 42 5.21 -3.41 -5.94
N ILE A 43 4.64 -2.29 -6.39
CA ILE A 43 3.85 -1.41 -5.53
C ILE A 43 2.61 -2.15 -5.01
N GLY A 44 1.89 -2.86 -5.87
CA GLY A 44 0.72 -3.63 -5.46
C GLY A 44 1.05 -4.72 -4.42
N GLN A 45 2.18 -5.42 -4.59
CA GLN A 45 2.67 -6.38 -3.59
C GLN A 45 3.05 -5.69 -2.27
N SER A 46 3.67 -4.52 -2.32
CA SER A 46 3.98 -3.72 -1.12
C SER A 46 2.72 -3.35 -0.36
N PHE A 47 1.67 -2.89 -1.06
CA PHE A 47 0.37 -2.58 -0.46
C PHE A 47 -0.31 -3.81 0.16
N LEU A 48 -0.15 -5.01 -0.43
CA LEU A 48 -0.65 -6.24 0.19
C LEU A 48 0.05 -6.53 1.53
N ILE A 49 1.37 -6.39 1.58
CA ILE A 49 2.14 -6.56 2.83
C ILE A 49 1.75 -5.48 3.84
N LEU A 50 1.62 -4.23 3.39
CA LEU A 50 1.22 -3.09 4.21
C LEU A 50 -0.16 -3.31 4.83
N SER A 51 -1.11 -3.89 4.08
CA SER A 51 -2.44 -4.20 4.59
C SER A 51 -2.40 -5.19 5.76
N LEU A 52 -1.51 -6.17 5.71
CA LEU A 52 -1.32 -7.15 6.76
C LEU A 52 -0.69 -6.50 8.01
N ILE A 53 0.34 -5.69 7.82
CA ILE A 53 1.00 -4.93 8.90
C ILE A 53 0.01 -3.99 9.57
N TYR A 54 -0.75 -3.23 8.79
CA TYR A 54 -1.75 -2.30 9.28
C TYR A 54 -2.84 -3.04 10.08
N LEU A 55 -3.32 -4.18 9.58
CA LEU A 55 -4.30 -5.01 10.29
C LEU A 55 -3.76 -5.49 11.64
N ILE A 56 -2.52 -5.96 11.71
CA ILE A 56 -1.86 -6.39 12.95
C ILE A 56 -1.79 -5.24 13.96
N ILE A 57 -1.38 -4.04 13.51
CA ILE A 57 -1.31 -2.84 14.34
C ILE A 57 -2.71 -2.49 14.91
N VAL A 58 -3.74 -2.47 14.06
CA VAL A 58 -5.12 -2.17 14.46
C VAL A 58 -5.67 -3.17 15.49
N LEU A 59 -5.27 -4.45 15.41
CA LEU A 59 -5.70 -5.49 16.33
C LEU A 59 -4.97 -5.43 17.67
N LEU A 60 -3.67 -5.10 17.67
CA LEU A 60 -2.82 -5.11 18.87
C LEU A 60 -2.90 -3.79 19.67
N LEU A 61 -2.98 -2.65 18.98
CA LEU A 61 -2.86 -1.34 19.61
C LEU A 61 -4.24 -0.69 19.76
N PRO A 62 -4.60 -0.19 20.95
CA PRO A 62 -5.89 0.44 21.17
C PRO A 62 -5.95 1.89 20.65
N ILE A 63 -5.79 2.09 19.35
CA ILE A 63 -5.67 3.40 18.69
C ILE A 63 -7.04 4.06 18.47
N GLN A 64 -7.14 5.38 18.58
CA GLN A 64 -8.36 6.13 18.25
C GLN A 64 -8.64 6.16 16.72
N ILE A 65 -9.88 6.43 16.31
CA ILE A 65 -10.24 6.45 14.87
C ILE A 65 -9.42 7.48 14.07
N SER A 66 -9.20 8.66 14.64
CA SER A 66 -8.32 9.70 14.06
C SER A 66 -6.89 9.19 13.87
N GLY A 67 -6.35 8.47 14.85
CA GLY A 67 -5.03 7.84 14.79
C GLY A 67 -4.96 6.72 13.75
N MET A 68 -6.04 5.95 13.55
CA MET A 68 -6.14 4.93 12.51
C MET A 68 -6.06 5.54 11.11
N LEU A 69 -6.78 6.63 10.87
CA LEU A 69 -6.69 7.36 9.59
C LEU A 69 -5.28 7.89 9.35
N LEU A 70 -4.66 8.46 10.39
CA LEU A 70 -3.31 9.02 10.30
C LEU A 70 -2.27 7.92 10.05
N LEU A 71 -2.42 6.75 10.69
CA LEU A 71 -1.62 5.56 10.41
C LEU A 71 -1.83 5.06 8.99
N TYR A 72 -3.07 5.00 8.50
CA TYR A 72 -3.39 4.58 7.14
C TYR A 72 -2.66 5.47 6.13
N VAL A 73 -2.84 6.79 6.22
CA VAL A 73 -2.18 7.74 5.30
C VAL A 73 -0.66 7.71 5.47
N GLY A 74 -0.17 7.75 6.70
CA GLY A 74 1.26 7.78 6.99
C GLY A 74 2.00 6.54 6.49
N LEU A 75 1.44 5.35 6.73
CA LEU A 75 2.02 4.09 6.27
C LEU A 75 1.95 3.97 4.75
N SER A 76 0.85 4.38 4.11
CA SER A 76 0.76 4.37 2.63
C SER A 76 1.75 5.33 1.97
N VAL A 77 1.94 6.53 2.53
CA VAL A 77 2.94 7.49 2.01
C VAL A 77 4.35 6.94 2.20
N LEU A 78 4.65 6.40 3.38
CA LEU A 78 5.96 5.83 3.69
C LEU A 78 6.29 4.63 2.79
N ASP A 79 5.30 3.75 2.55
CA ASP A 79 5.43 2.62 1.62
C ASP A 79 5.78 3.09 0.20
N LEU A 80 5.07 4.10 -0.32
CA LEU A 80 5.35 4.67 -1.64
C LEU A 80 6.76 5.27 -1.74
N ILE A 81 7.23 5.97 -0.69
CA ILE A 81 8.59 6.52 -0.64
C ILE A 81 9.64 5.40 -0.67
N ILE A 82 9.46 4.35 0.14
CA ILE A 82 10.39 3.22 0.19
C ILE A 82 10.43 2.52 -1.17
N VAL A 83 9.27 2.23 -1.78
CA VAL A 83 9.21 1.57 -3.08
C VAL A 83 9.84 2.45 -4.17
N TYR A 84 9.62 3.77 -4.14
CA TYR A 84 10.27 4.72 -5.05
C TYR A 84 11.80 4.64 -4.96
N ILE A 85 12.35 4.66 -3.73
CA ILE A 85 13.79 4.57 -3.49
C ILE A 85 14.33 3.22 -3.97
N LEU A 86 13.67 2.11 -3.63
CA LEU A 86 14.07 0.77 -4.06
C LEU A 86 14.09 0.63 -5.59
N LEU A 87 13.09 1.18 -6.28
CA LEU A 87 13.04 1.19 -7.74
C LEU A 87 14.18 2.03 -8.34
N LYS A 88 14.45 3.22 -7.80
CA LYS A 88 15.58 4.05 -8.21
C LYS A 88 16.91 3.31 -8.06
N VAL A 89 17.14 2.65 -6.93
CA VAL A 89 18.36 1.88 -6.67
C VAL A 89 18.46 0.67 -7.61
N ALA A 90 17.35 -0.03 -7.86
CA ALA A 90 17.33 -1.20 -8.74
C ALA A 90 17.48 -0.86 -10.23
N VAL A 91 17.08 0.34 -10.67
CA VAL A 91 17.19 0.80 -12.07
C VAL A 91 18.55 1.46 -12.38
N ILE A 92 19.29 1.92 -11.36
CA ILE A 92 20.65 2.48 -11.52
C ILE A 92 21.73 1.37 -11.54
N LYS A 93 21.33 0.09 -11.44
CA LYS A 93 22.22 -1.05 -11.68
C LYS A 93 22.22 -1.49 -13.14
#